data_AF-A0A933VJB3-F1
#
_entry.id   AF-A0A933VJB3-F1
#
_cell.length_a   1.000
_cell.length_b   1.000
_cell.length_c   1.000
_cell.angle_alpha   90.00
_cell.angle_beta   90.00
_cell.angle_gamma   90.00
#
_symmetry.space_group_name_H-M   'P 1'
#
loop_
_entity.id
_entity.type
_entity.pdbx_description
1 polymer ?
#
loop_
_entity_poly.entity_id
_entity_poly.type
_entity_poly.pdbx_seq_one_letter_code
_entity_poly.pdbx_strand_id
1 'polypeptide(L)'
;MSKGKVVLQGEVARIRQRSESRVAVIGFADDTRWEVGDIDAEIVRREPRWVHLRVSRTVDPASVLASAERAGRVMEFSFSPPDLSEVFLESIGESAAVEDEAVA
;
A
#
# COMPACT_ATOMS: atom_id res chain seq x y z
N MET A 1 29.30 -8.16 18.53
CA MET A 1 28.06 -8.93 18.74
C MET A 1 26.89 -7.97 18.53
N SER A 2 26.20 -8.08 17.40
CA SER A 2 25.19 -7.07 16.98
C SER A 2 23.78 -7.64 17.16
N LYS A 3 23.27 -7.61 18.39
CA LYS A 3 21.93 -8.13 18.75
C LYS A 3 20.80 -7.07 18.67
N GLY A 4 21.09 -5.82 18.30
CA GLY A 4 20.07 -4.76 18.15
C GLY A 4 19.45 -4.67 16.74
N LYS A 5 20.22 -4.94 15.67
CA LYS A 5 19.77 -4.71 14.29
C LYS A 5 18.75 -5.75 13.77
N VAL A 6 18.84 -6.98 14.27
CA VAL A 6 18.00 -8.11 13.80
C VAL A 6 16.60 -8.06 14.42
N VAL A 7 16.46 -7.57 15.66
CA VAL A 7 15.16 -7.49 16.35
C VAL A 7 14.25 -6.46 15.66
N LEU A 8 14.79 -5.30 15.32
CA LEU A 8 14.06 -4.25 14.59
C LEU A 8 13.58 -4.70 13.20
N GLN A 9 14.40 -5.43 12.44
CA GLN A 9 13.97 -5.98 11.14
C GLN A 9 12.85 -7.02 11.27
N GLY A 10 12.87 -7.84 12.34
CA GLY A 10 11.86 -8.86 12.61
C GLY A 10 10.50 -8.28 13.02
N GLU A 11 10.49 -7.26 13.88
CA GLU A 11 9.25 -6.56 14.25
C GLU A 11 8.64 -5.80 13.07
N VAL A 12 9.47 -5.13 12.29
CA VAL A 12 9.03 -4.40 11.09
C VAL A 12 8.42 -5.33 10.05
N ALA A 13 9.02 -6.49 9.80
CA ALA A 13 8.45 -7.49 8.89
C ALA A 13 7.08 -7.99 9.38
N ARG A 14 6.90 -8.09 10.71
CA ARG A 14 5.64 -8.49 11.34
C ARG A 14 4.58 -7.40 11.26
N ILE A 15 4.95 -6.12 11.39
CA ILE A 15 4.04 -4.97 11.21
C ILE A 15 3.58 -4.91 9.75
N ARG A 16 4.49 -5.04 8.78
CA ARG A 16 4.17 -5.10 7.34
C ARG A 16 3.15 -6.19 6.99
N GLN A 17 3.28 -7.38 7.58
CA GLN A 17 2.31 -8.46 7.35
C GLN A 17 0.94 -8.16 7.96
N ARG A 18 0.90 -7.42 9.08
CA ARG A 18 -0.32 -7.09 9.82
C ARG A 18 -1.09 -5.91 9.26
N SER A 19 -0.48 -5.05 8.44
CA SER A 19 -1.16 -3.93 7.79
C SER A 19 -2.45 -4.37 7.12
N GLU A 20 -3.51 -3.60 7.32
CA GLU A 20 -4.84 -3.84 6.75
C GLU A 20 -4.96 -3.35 5.31
N SER A 21 -3.98 -2.58 4.85
CA SER A 21 -3.83 -2.08 3.49
C SER A 21 -2.70 -2.80 2.74
N ARG A 22 -2.76 -2.74 1.42
CA ARG A 22 -1.77 -3.25 0.46
C ARG A 22 -1.52 -2.19 -0.60
N VAL A 23 -0.37 -2.26 -1.25
CA VAL A 23 -0.04 -1.40 -2.39
C VAL A 23 -0.05 -2.24 -3.65
N ALA A 24 -0.82 -1.80 -4.64
CA ALA A 24 -0.82 -2.39 -5.97
C ALA A 24 -0.25 -1.40 -6.99
N VAL A 25 0.73 -1.83 -7.78
CA VAL A 25 1.33 -1.02 -8.85
C VAL A 25 1.06 -1.68 -10.19
N ILE A 26 0.50 -0.92 -11.11
CA ILE A 26 0.15 -1.38 -12.45
C ILE A 26 0.89 -0.54 -13.48
N GLY A 27 1.64 -1.21 -14.35
CA GLY A 27 2.31 -0.64 -15.50
C GLY A 27 1.57 -0.99 -16.79
N PHE A 28 1.22 0.01 -17.59
CA PHE A 28 0.56 -0.16 -18.89
C PHE A 28 1.56 -0.06 -20.06
N ALA A 29 1.26 -0.72 -21.17
CA ALA A 29 2.05 -0.62 -22.41
C ALA A 29 2.03 0.79 -23.01
N ASP A 30 0.88 1.46 -22.92
CA ASP A 30 0.61 2.78 -23.49
C ASP A 30 0.03 3.72 -22.43
N ASP A 31 -0.08 5.01 -22.76
CA ASP A 31 -0.78 5.97 -21.89
C ASP A 31 -2.24 5.53 -21.73
N THR A 32 -2.59 5.08 -20.53
CA THR A 32 -3.87 4.42 -20.27
C THR A 32 -4.63 5.14 -19.15
N ARG A 33 -5.78 5.70 -19.52
CA ARG A 33 -6.70 6.30 -18.57
C ARG A 33 -7.64 5.25 -17.96
N TRP A 34 -7.10 4.41 -17.09
CA TRP A 34 -7.87 3.48 -16.27
C TRP A 34 -8.43 4.11 -14.99
N GLU A 35 -9.69 3.87 -14.68
CA GLU A 35 -10.31 4.27 -13.41
C GLU A 35 -10.62 3.01 -12.58
N VAL A 36 -10.25 3.04 -11.30
CA VAL A 36 -10.66 2.03 -10.33
C VAL A 36 -12.14 2.32 -10.05
N GLY A 37 -13.03 1.57 -10.70
CA GLY A 37 -14.47 1.68 -10.50
C GLY A 37 -14.91 1.12 -9.14
N ASP A 38 -15.58 -0.03 -9.14
CA ASP A 38 -16.18 -0.64 -7.95
C ASP A 38 -15.20 -1.37 -7.01
N ILE A 39 -13.90 -1.27 -7.28
CA ILE A 39 -12.88 -1.88 -6.40
C ILE A 39 -12.63 -0.92 -5.26
N ASP A 40 -12.64 -1.44 -4.03
CA ASP A 40 -12.24 -0.72 -2.82
C ASP A 40 -10.72 -0.41 -2.84
N ALA A 41 -10.35 0.56 -3.67
CA ALA A 41 -9.00 1.04 -3.87
C ALA A 41 -8.95 2.56 -4.02
N GLU A 42 -7.89 3.13 -3.50
CA GLU A 42 -7.54 4.54 -3.64
C GLU A 42 -6.37 4.68 -4.61
N ILE A 43 -6.49 5.53 -5.63
CA ILE A 43 -5.35 5.89 -6.49
C ILE A 43 -4.45 6.87 -5.72
N VAL A 44 -3.31 6.39 -5.24
CA VAL A 44 -2.36 7.22 -4.49
C VAL A 44 -1.41 7.99 -5.41
N ARG A 45 -1.13 7.45 -6.60
CA ARG A 45 -0.28 8.12 -7.59
C ARG A 45 -0.63 7.68 -9.00
N ARG A 46 -0.64 8.65 -9.91
CA ARG A 46 -0.91 8.43 -11.32
C ARG A 46 0.16 9.06 -12.20
N GLU A 47 0.70 8.25 -13.09
CA GLU A 47 1.63 8.62 -14.14
C GLU A 47 1.07 8.10 -15.47
N PRO A 48 1.57 8.59 -16.63
CA PRO A 48 1.01 8.21 -17.93
C PRO A 48 0.88 6.70 -18.14
N ARG A 49 1.88 5.94 -17.67
CA ARG A 49 1.93 4.47 -17.81
C ARG A 49 1.88 3.72 -16.49
N TRP A 50 1.86 4.40 -15.35
CA TRP A 50 1.92 3.77 -14.04
C TRP A 50 0.79 4.26 -13.16
N VAL A 51 0.11 3.31 -12.52
CA VAL A 51 -0.94 3.60 -11.54
C VAL A 51 -0.58 2.89 -10.25
N HIS A 52 -0.48 3.66 -9.17
CA HIS A 52 -0.23 3.15 -7.83
C HIS A 52 -1.52 3.26 -7.04
N LEU A 53 -1.88 2.15 -6.40
CA LEU A 53 -3.11 2.01 -5.64
C LEU A 53 -2.77 1.62 -4.21
N ARG A 54 -3.54 2.18 -3.27
CA ARG A 54 -3.72 1.59 -1.96
C ARG A 54 -5.02 0.81 -1.97
N VAL A 55 -4.96 -0.47 -1.67
CA VAL A 55 -6.09 -1.40 -1.67
C VAL A 55 -6.26 -2.03 -0.30
N SER A 56 -7.48 -2.36 0.09
CA SER A 56 -7.68 -3.18 1.28
C SER A 56 -7.02 -4.56 1.13
N ARG A 57 -6.51 -5.14 2.22
CA ARG A 57 -5.95 -6.51 2.22
C ARG A 57 -6.96 -7.57 1.78
N THR A 58 -8.26 -7.31 1.90
CA THR A 58 -9.32 -8.24 1.48
C THR A 58 -9.60 -8.19 -0.02
N VAL A 59 -9.04 -7.20 -0.74
CA VAL A 59 -9.19 -7.10 -2.19
C VAL A 59 -8.41 -8.23 -2.86
N ASP A 60 -9.07 -8.93 -3.77
CA ASP A 60 -8.45 -9.95 -4.59
C ASP A 60 -7.55 -9.30 -5.66
N PRO A 61 -6.24 -9.59 -5.67
CA PRO A 61 -5.31 -9.04 -6.65
C PRO A 61 -5.68 -9.40 -8.11
N ALA A 62 -6.27 -10.59 -8.33
CA ALA A 62 -6.65 -11.01 -9.67
C ALA A 62 -7.81 -10.16 -10.22
N SER A 63 -8.74 -9.75 -9.37
CA SER A 63 -9.83 -8.84 -9.71
C SER A 63 -9.32 -7.44 -10.07
N VAL A 64 -8.28 -6.94 -9.38
CA VAL A 64 -7.59 -5.67 -9.73
C VAL A 64 -6.92 -5.76 -11.09
N LEU A 65 -6.14 -6.81 -11.32
CA LEU A 65 -5.46 -7.04 -12.59
C LEU A 65 -6.47 -7.15 -13.75
N ALA A 66 -7.52 -7.94 -13.58
CA ALA A 66 -8.56 -8.11 -14.60
C ALA A 66 -9.32 -6.81 -14.90
N SER A 67 -9.46 -5.90 -13.93
CA SER A 67 -10.03 -4.57 -14.17
C SER A 67 -9.08 -3.70 -15.01
N ALA A 68 -7.79 -3.70 -14.67
CA ALA A 68 -6.77 -2.96 -15.42
C ALA A 68 -6.63 -3.47 -16.86
N GLU A 69 -6.63 -4.78 -17.07
CA GLU A 69 -6.54 -5.41 -18.40
C GLU A 69 -7.71 -5.05 -19.33
N ARG A 70 -8.89 -4.74 -18.77
CA ARG A 70 -10.03 -4.23 -19.56
C ARG A 70 -9.82 -2.81 -20.07
N ALA A 71 -9.02 -2.01 -19.37
CA ALA A 71 -8.76 -0.63 -19.74
C ALA A 71 -7.55 -0.46 -20.67
N GLY A 72 -6.59 -1.39 -20.62
CA GLY A 72 -5.43 -1.37 -21.50
C GLY A 72 -4.53 -2.58 -21.30
N ARG A 73 -3.49 -2.70 -22.13
CA ARG A 73 -2.52 -3.78 -22.03
C ARG A 73 -1.63 -3.56 -20.80
N VAL A 74 -1.79 -4.40 -19.78
CA VAL A 74 -0.92 -4.43 -18.60
C VAL A 74 0.39 -5.13 -18.94
N MET A 75 1.50 -4.51 -18.57
CA MET A 75 2.87 -5.04 -18.74
C MET A 75 3.51 -5.42 -17.42
N GLU A 76 3.14 -4.74 -16.34
CA GLU A 76 3.65 -5.03 -15.01
C GLU A 76 2.52 -4.92 -13.98
N PHE A 77 2.51 -5.86 -13.05
CA PHE A 77 1.59 -5.86 -11.92
C PHE A 77 2.35 -6.32 -10.68
N SER A 78 2.29 -5.52 -9.62
CA SER A 78 2.78 -5.90 -8.32
C SER A 78 1.72 -5.66 -7.26
N PHE A 79 1.69 -6.54 -6.26
CA PHE A 79 0.78 -6.46 -5.12
C PHE A 79 1.57 -6.83 -3.87
N SER A 80 1.89 -5.83 -3.06
CA SER A 80 2.84 -5.96 -1.96
C SER A 80 2.30 -5.30 -0.69
N PRO A 81 2.78 -5.71 0.50
CA PRO A 81 2.65 -4.88 1.69
C PRO A 81 3.20 -3.46 1.44
N PRO A 82 2.66 -2.43 2.10
CA PRO A 82 3.20 -1.07 1.98
C PRO A 82 4.67 -1.01 2.38
N ASP A 83 5.42 -0.12 1.72
CA ASP A 83 6.82 0.09 2.01
C ASP A 83 7.02 0.72 3.41
N LEU A 84 8.23 0.54 3.94
CA LEU A 84 8.60 0.95 5.31
C LEU A 84 8.38 2.46 5.54
N SER A 85 8.62 3.25 4.50
CA SER A 85 8.48 4.71 4.52
C SER A 85 7.03 5.17 4.65
N GLU A 86 6.05 4.37 4.20
CA GLU A 86 4.62 4.68 4.32
C GLU A 86 4.05 4.21 5.67
N VAL A 87 4.44 3.02 6.15
CA VAL A 87 4.00 2.49 7.46
C VAL A 87 4.50 3.35 8.62
N PHE A 88 5.67 3.98 8.46
CA PHE A 88 6.20 4.91 9.47
C PHE A 88 5.35 6.17 9.61
N LEU A 89 4.63 6.61 8.57
CA LEU A 89 3.75 7.79 8.63
C LEU A 89 2.39 7.46 9.26
N GLU A 90 1.80 6.31 8.96
CA GLU A 90 0.55 5.87 9.60
C GLU A 90 0.73 5.65 11.12
N SER A 91 1.86 5.09 11.55
CA SER A 91 2.12 4.80 12.97
C SER A 91 2.44 6.04 13.83
N ILE A 92 2.74 7.20 13.22
CA ILE A 92 2.96 8.47 13.94
C ILE A 92 1.65 9.28 14.05
N GLY A 93 0.64 8.97 13.23
CA GLY A 93 -0.68 9.61 13.29
C GLY A 93 -1.56 9.20 14.46
N GLU A 94 -1.36 7.99 15.03
CA GLU A 94 -2.16 7.50 16.17
C GLU A 94 -1.55 7.78 17.56
N SER A 95 -0.27 8.11 17.67
CA SER A 95 0.37 8.41 18.97
C SER A 95 0.32 9.88 19.40
N ALA A 96 -0.34 10.77 18.65
CA ALA A 96 -0.47 12.19 19.03
C ALA A 96 -1.78 12.53 19.77
N ALA A 97 -2.64 11.56 20.07
CA ALA A 97 -3.97 11.80 20.64
C ALA A 97 -4.20 11.24 22.06
N VAL A 98 -3.18 10.69 22.73
CA VAL A 98 -3.31 10.25 24.13
C VAL A 98 -2.05 10.63 24.90
N GLU A 99 -2.01 11.83 25.47
CA GLU A 99 -1.32 12.21 26.72
C GLU A 99 -1.34 13.75 26.87
N ASP A 100 -2.53 14.32 27.07
CA ASP A 100 -2.69 15.60 27.78
C ASP A 100 -4.03 15.61 28.54
N GLU A 101 -4.21 14.65 29.44
CA GLU A 101 -5.22 14.77 30.49
C GLU A 101 -4.78 13.96 31.72
N ALA A 102 -3.84 14.53 32.48
CA ALA A 102 -3.77 14.45 33.93
C ALA A 102 -2.51 15.19 34.40
N VAL A 103 -2.68 16.31 35.09
CA VAL A 103 -2.28 16.48 36.50
C VAL A 103 -2.83 17.82 36.96
N ALA A 104 -3.60 17.73 38.04
CA ALA A 104 -4.16 18.81 38.84
C ALA A 104 -3.08 19.67 39.52
#